data_AF-A0A8H5CNG6-F1
#
_entry.id   AF-A0A8H5CNG6-F1
#
_cell.length_a   1.000
_cell.length_b   1.000
_cell.length_c   1.000
_cell.angle_alpha   90.00
_cell.angle_beta   90.00
_cell.angle_gamma   90.00
#
_symmetry.space_group_name_H-M   'P 1'
#
loop_
_entity.id
_entity.type
_entity.pdbx_description
1 polymer ?
#
loop_
_entity_poly.entity_id
_entity_poly.type
_entity_poly.pdbx_seq_one_letter_code
_entity_poly.pdbx_strand_id
1 'polypeptide(L)'
;MNTSAPLTDISKLPHVIFWIWLHLLQFDVSNQTMDPEEDQKNKMDRPLPAKRISLRNALILRWILVPVCWLWSLRYSYSVLYSSIALVFLTVLYDECGAHAGNFVVRNAVNAAGFASFEAGSTLIAGSNNVSLDQIAIYSVCISTGIFATTIQAQDFKDIPGDRTIGRRTLPIVLPDIARETLMIALLFWGGFLSFFWSLETFSMLTFIGISSFVGLRFVSRRNVPEDQVSFYWYNL
;
A
#
# COMPACT_ATOMS: atom_id res chain seq x y z
N MET A 1 27.89 2.60 9.07
CA MET A 1 26.75 1.76 8.64
C MET A 1 25.54 2.68 8.63
N ASN A 2 25.14 3.20 7.47
CA ASN A 2 24.05 4.15 7.40
C ASN A 2 22.74 3.38 7.57
N THR A 3 22.03 3.68 8.65
CA THR A 3 20.72 3.10 8.97
C THR A 3 19.71 3.51 7.90
N SER A 4 18.90 2.55 7.44
CA SER A 4 17.81 2.77 6.47
C SER A 4 16.61 3.56 7.03
N ALA A 5 16.62 3.86 8.34
CA ALA A 5 15.56 4.62 8.98
C ALA A 5 15.72 6.12 8.69
N PRO A 6 14.76 6.76 7.99
CA PRO A 6 14.86 8.16 7.60
C PRO A 6 14.56 9.13 8.75
N LEU A 7 14.13 8.63 9.92
CA LEU A 7 13.75 9.45 11.06
C LEU A 7 14.99 10.07 11.71
N THR A 8 15.24 11.34 11.44
CA THR A 8 16.39 12.06 12.00
C THR A 8 16.12 12.65 13.38
N ASP A 9 14.84 12.90 13.71
CA ASP A 9 14.39 13.42 14.99
C ASP A 9 12.98 12.87 15.31
N ILE A 10 12.78 12.41 16.54
CA ILE A 10 11.50 11.90 17.03
C ILE A 10 10.38 12.95 16.96
N SER A 11 10.73 14.24 16.99
CA SER A 11 9.78 15.34 16.82
C SER A 11 9.09 15.34 15.45
N LYS A 12 9.69 14.70 14.43
CA LYS A 12 9.10 14.53 13.09
C LYS A 12 8.04 13.44 13.04
N LEU A 13 8.05 12.50 13.99
CA LEU A 13 7.16 11.34 13.96
C LEU A 13 5.67 11.71 13.92
N PRO A 14 5.15 12.65 14.74
CA PRO A 14 3.76 13.10 14.63
C PRO A 14 3.43 13.71 13.27
N HIS A 15 4.37 14.44 12.65
CA HIS A 15 4.19 15.03 11.33
C HIS A 15 4.06 13.96 10.24
N VAL A 16 4.92 12.95 10.28
CA VAL A 16 4.89 11.80 9.37
C VAL A 16 3.57 11.03 9.53
N ILE A 17 3.22 10.67 10.76
CA ILE A 17 1.98 9.93 11.07
C ILE A 17 0.75 10.71 10.59
N PHE A 18 0.67 12.01 10.90
CA PHE A 18 -0.46 12.83 10.49
C PHE A 18 -0.52 13.01 8.98
N TRP A 19 0.61 13.21 8.31
CA TRP A 19 0.65 13.34 6.85
C TRP A 19 0.19 12.06 6.15
N ILE A 20 0.65 10.89 6.61
CA ILE A 20 0.20 9.58 6.11
C ILE A 20 -1.29 9.41 6.36
N TRP A 21 -1.75 9.64 7.59
CA TRP A 21 -3.17 9.51 7.97
C TRP A 21 -4.08 10.41 7.11
N LEU A 22 -3.67 11.66 6.87
CA LEU A 22 -4.43 12.61 6.07
C LEU A 22 -4.59 12.15 4.61
N HIS A 23 -3.52 11.62 4.01
CA HIS A 23 -3.56 11.11 2.64
C HIS A 23 -4.28 9.76 2.53
N LEU A 24 -4.17 8.89 3.54
CA LEU A 24 -4.99 7.68 3.64
C LEU A 24 -6.47 8.04 3.73
N LEU A 25 -6.85 9.03 4.54
CA LEU A 25 -8.21 9.52 4.61
C LEU A 25 -8.71 10.01 3.23
N GLN A 26 -7.88 10.77 2.50
CA GLN A 26 -8.21 11.23 1.15
C GLN A 26 -8.46 10.06 0.19
N PHE A 27 -7.57 9.07 0.18
CA PHE A 27 -7.71 7.88 -0.65
C PHE A 27 -8.94 7.04 -0.26
N ASP A 28 -9.13 6.74 1.02
CA ASP A 28 -10.22 5.90 1.51
C ASP A 28 -11.59 6.52 1.25
N VAL A 29 -11.74 7.83 1.48
CA VAL A 29 -12.98 8.55 1.17
C VAL A 29 -13.23 8.52 -0.33
N SER A 30 -12.19 8.70 -1.15
CA SER A 30 -12.30 8.58 -2.62
C SER A 30 -12.81 7.20 -3.03
N ASN A 31 -12.13 6.15 -2.58
CA ASN A 31 -12.44 4.78 -2.94
C ASN A 31 -13.85 4.35 -2.49
N GLN A 32 -14.26 4.67 -1.26
CA GLN A 32 -15.57 4.29 -0.73
C GLN A 32 -16.74 5.02 -1.40
N THR A 33 -16.50 6.17 -2.03
CA THR A 33 -17.56 6.89 -2.77
C THR A 33 -17.83 6.31 -4.16
N MET A 34 -16.96 5.45 -4.68
CA MET A 34 -17.06 4.92 -6.04
C MET A 34 -18.21 3.93 -6.20
N ASP A 35 -18.28 2.92 -5.33
CA ASP A 35 -19.36 1.94 -5.33
C ASP A 35 -19.85 1.64 -3.89
N PRO A 36 -20.70 2.51 -3.34
CA PRO A 36 -21.28 2.30 -2.01
C PRO A 36 -22.17 1.05 -1.92
N GLU A 37 -22.68 0.55 -3.05
CA GLU A 37 -23.54 -0.64 -3.09
C GLU A 37 -22.71 -1.93 -3.00
N GLU A 38 -21.53 -1.97 -3.65
CA GLU A 38 -20.52 -3.02 -3.45
C GLU A 38 -20.17 -3.12 -1.95
N ASP A 39 -19.82 -1.98 -1.35
CA ASP A 39 -19.41 -1.92 0.05
C ASP A 39 -20.55 -2.33 1.01
N GLN A 40 -21.81 -2.07 0.65
CA GLN A 40 -22.96 -2.54 1.45
C GLN A 40 -23.08 -4.07 1.46
N LYS A 41 -22.64 -4.76 0.41
CA LYS A 41 -22.68 -6.23 0.37
C LYS A 41 -21.49 -6.85 1.07
N ASN A 42 -20.30 -6.28 0.88
CA ASN A 42 -19.04 -6.90 1.27
C ASN A 42 -18.43 -6.36 2.57
N LYS A 43 -18.73 -5.10 2.94
CA LYS A 43 -18.01 -4.34 3.98
C LYS A 43 -18.96 -3.44 4.79
N MET A 44 -19.95 -4.05 5.44
CA MET A 44 -21.03 -3.34 6.15
C MET A 44 -20.56 -2.43 7.29
N ASP A 45 -19.35 -2.64 7.80
CA ASP A 45 -18.73 -1.86 8.87
C ASP A 45 -18.18 -0.50 8.40
N ARG A 46 -18.00 -0.31 7.07
CA ARG A 46 -17.51 0.95 6.48
C ARG A 46 -18.49 2.11 6.74
N PRO A 47 -17.98 3.36 6.88
CA PRO A 47 -18.79 4.54 7.19
C PRO A 47 -20.04 4.76 6.34
N LEU A 48 -19.97 4.56 5.02
CA LEU A 48 -21.09 4.76 4.10
C LEU A 48 -22.17 3.67 4.25
N PRO A 49 -21.86 2.35 4.14
CA PRO A 49 -22.82 1.28 4.45
C PRO A 49 -23.43 1.37 5.85
N ALA A 50 -22.62 1.70 6.87
CA ALA A 50 -23.07 1.86 8.25
C ALA A 50 -23.86 3.15 8.50
N LYS A 51 -24.08 3.98 7.46
CA LYS A 51 -24.81 5.25 7.51
C LYS A 51 -24.25 6.26 8.53
N ARG A 52 -22.94 6.17 8.84
CA ARG A 52 -22.23 7.12 9.70
C ARG A 52 -21.97 8.46 8.98
N ILE A 53 -21.97 8.44 7.66
CA ILE A 53 -21.88 9.62 6.79
C ILE A 53 -22.80 9.42 5.58
N SER A 54 -23.45 10.48 5.09
CA SER A 54 -24.20 10.42 3.83
C SER A 54 -23.27 10.44 2.61
N LEU A 55 -23.66 9.83 1.50
CA LEU A 55 -22.90 9.87 0.24
C LEU A 55 -22.58 11.29 -0.22
N ARG A 56 -23.55 12.21 -0.12
CA ARG A 56 -23.34 13.63 -0.46
C ARG A 56 -22.20 14.26 0.35
N ASN A 57 -22.20 14.06 1.67
CA ASN A 57 -21.15 14.60 2.53
C ASN A 57 -19.79 13.92 2.27
N ALA A 58 -19.77 12.62 1.96
CA ALA A 58 -18.55 11.92 1.60
C ALA A 58 -17.95 12.45 0.29
N LEU A 59 -18.76 12.73 -0.73
CA LEU A 59 -18.32 13.35 -1.99
C LEU A 59 -17.78 14.78 -1.78
N ILE A 60 -18.43 15.57 -0.92
CA ILE A 60 -17.91 16.90 -0.56
C ILE A 60 -16.56 16.76 0.15
N LEU A 61 -16.47 15.86 1.13
CA LEU A 61 -15.24 15.60 1.88
C LEU A 61 -14.10 15.14 0.95
N ARG A 62 -14.38 14.22 0.01
CA ARG A 62 -13.44 13.73 -1.00
C ARG A 62 -12.69 14.86 -1.69
N TRP A 63 -13.44 15.83 -2.22
CA TRP A 63 -12.87 16.93 -2.99
C TRP A 63 -12.28 18.04 -2.12
N ILE A 64 -12.77 18.24 -0.90
CA ILE A 64 -12.15 19.16 0.08
C ILE A 64 -10.79 18.64 0.55
N LEU A 65 -10.63 17.31 0.69
CA LEU A 65 -9.36 16.73 1.14
C LEU A 65 -8.21 16.95 0.16
N VAL A 66 -8.47 17.11 -1.14
CA VAL A 66 -7.43 17.38 -2.15
C VAL A 66 -6.64 18.67 -1.86
N PRO A 67 -7.27 19.87 -1.82
CA PRO A 67 -6.55 21.09 -1.49
C PRO A 67 -6.01 21.08 -0.05
N VAL A 68 -6.66 20.40 0.89
CA VAL A 68 -6.14 20.25 2.26
C VAL A 68 -4.81 19.48 2.27
N CYS A 69 -4.74 18.34 1.58
CA CYS A 69 -3.51 17.55 1.44
C CYS A 69 -2.38 18.35 0.78
N TRP A 70 -2.69 19.10 -0.30
CA TRP A 70 -1.70 19.92 -0.99
C TRP A 70 -1.19 21.07 -0.15
N LEU A 71 -2.10 21.84 0.49
CA LEU A 71 -1.73 22.95 1.36
C LEU A 71 -0.92 22.47 2.57
N TRP A 72 -1.27 21.31 3.14
CA TRP A 72 -0.52 20.72 4.25
C TRP A 72 0.88 20.28 3.80
N SER A 73 0.99 19.65 2.63
CA SER A 73 2.27 19.22 2.04
C SER A 73 3.20 20.39 1.72
N LEU A 74 2.63 21.50 1.22
CA LEU A 74 3.35 22.76 0.96
C LEU A 74 4.01 23.36 2.19
N ARG A 75 3.53 23.06 3.41
CA ARG A 75 4.16 23.51 4.66
C ARG A 75 5.55 22.91 4.87
N TYR A 76 5.86 21.78 4.23
CA TYR A 76 7.13 21.09 4.37
C TYR A 76 8.09 21.45 3.24
N SER A 77 7.67 21.28 1.97
CA SER A 77 8.44 21.66 0.79
C SER A 77 7.62 21.47 -0.50
N TYR A 78 8.13 21.97 -1.63
CA TYR A 78 7.58 21.64 -2.95
C TYR A 78 7.73 20.16 -3.30
N SER A 79 8.79 19.48 -2.83
CA SER A 79 9.00 18.05 -3.09
C SER A 79 7.93 17.19 -2.41
N VAL A 80 7.55 17.54 -1.17
CA VAL A 80 6.44 16.89 -0.46
C VAL A 80 5.11 17.19 -1.16
N LEU A 81 4.92 18.42 -1.67
CA LEU A 81 3.75 18.73 -2.50
C LEU A 81 3.72 17.85 -3.77
N TYR A 82 4.83 17.67 -4.48
CA TYR A 82 4.85 16.83 -5.67
C TYR A 82 4.47 15.38 -5.38
N SER A 83 4.93 14.81 -4.25
CA SER A 83 4.46 13.49 -3.79
C SER A 83 2.95 13.47 -3.53
N SER A 84 2.40 14.53 -2.92
CA SER A 84 0.96 14.67 -2.67
C SER A 84 0.14 14.82 -3.97
N ILE A 85 0.66 15.56 -4.96
CA ILE A 85 0.05 15.68 -6.28
C ILE A 85 0.07 14.33 -6.99
N ALA A 86 1.18 13.61 -6.94
CA ALA A 86 1.29 12.26 -7.51
C ALA A 86 0.29 11.30 -6.85
N LEU A 87 0.12 11.35 -5.53
CA LEU A 87 -0.90 10.57 -4.82
C LEU A 87 -2.31 10.88 -5.31
N VAL A 88 -2.70 12.16 -5.36
CA VAL A 88 -4.03 12.55 -5.85
C VAL A 88 -4.24 12.12 -7.31
N PHE A 89 -3.23 12.31 -8.17
CA PHE A 89 -3.28 11.87 -9.56
C PHE A 89 -3.48 10.36 -9.68
N LEU A 90 -2.75 9.56 -8.91
CA LEU A 90 -2.86 8.10 -8.92
C LEU A 90 -4.19 7.62 -8.33
N THR A 91 -4.71 8.30 -7.31
CA THR A 91 -6.07 8.06 -6.79
C THR A 91 -7.13 8.31 -7.86
N VAL A 92 -7.04 9.42 -8.60
CA VAL A 92 -7.94 9.71 -9.73
C VAL A 92 -7.80 8.66 -10.83
N LEU A 93 -6.58 8.26 -11.17
CA LEU A 93 -6.34 7.21 -12.17
C LEU A 93 -6.93 5.86 -11.72
N TYR A 94 -6.80 5.55 -10.43
CA TYR A 94 -7.32 4.33 -9.82
C TYR A 94 -8.85 4.31 -9.84
N ASP A 95 -9.48 5.35 -9.29
CA ASP A 95 -10.92 5.43 -9.10
C ASP A 95 -11.65 5.87 -10.38
N GLU A 96 -11.38 7.09 -10.86
CA GLU A 96 -12.14 7.75 -11.94
C GLU A 96 -11.80 7.19 -13.34
N CYS A 97 -10.53 6.86 -13.58
CA CYS A 97 -10.11 6.27 -14.85
C CYS A 97 -10.25 4.75 -14.89
N GLY A 98 -10.80 4.14 -13.84
CA GLY A 98 -11.13 2.71 -13.82
C GLY A 98 -9.95 1.76 -13.70
N ALA A 99 -8.74 2.21 -13.33
CA ALA A 99 -7.60 1.31 -13.17
C ALA A 99 -7.81 0.28 -12.05
N HIS A 100 -8.70 0.54 -11.09
CA HIS A 100 -9.16 -0.44 -10.09
C HIS A 100 -9.86 -1.67 -10.69
N ALA A 101 -10.58 -1.48 -11.79
CA ALA A 101 -11.31 -2.53 -12.52
C ALA A 101 -10.52 -3.08 -13.72
N GLY A 102 -9.36 -2.51 -14.00
CA GLY A 102 -8.46 -2.93 -15.07
C GLY A 102 -7.87 -4.33 -14.86
N ASN A 103 -6.96 -4.74 -15.75
CA ASN A 103 -6.22 -5.98 -15.53
C ASN A 103 -5.37 -5.88 -14.24
N PHE A 104 -5.01 -7.03 -13.66
CA PHE A 104 -4.22 -7.05 -12.43
C PHE A 104 -2.87 -6.31 -12.56
N VAL A 105 -2.26 -6.26 -13.74
CA VAL A 105 -0.97 -5.58 -13.97
C VAL A 105 -1.11 -4.07 -13.79
N VAL A 106 -2.10 -3.45 -14.44
CA VAL A 106 -2.38 -2.01 -14.37
C VAL A 106 -2.76 -1.63 -12.94
N ARG A 107 -3.66 -2.40 -12.32
CA ARG A 107 -4.07 -2.20 -10.93
C ARG A 107 -2.88 -2.25 -9.97
N ASN A 108 -2.03 -3.27 -10.09
CA ASN A 108 -0.86 -3.43 -9.24
C ASN A 108 0.18 -2.33 -9.48
N ALA A 109 0.39 -1.91 -10.73
CA ALA A 109 1.30 -0.82 -11.06
C ALA A 109 0.84 0.52 -10.48
N VAL A 110 -0.45 0.85 -10.60
CA VAL A 110 -1.02 2.09 -10.04
C VAL A 110 -0.95 2.08 -8.52
N ASN A 111 -1.28 0.95 -7.88
CA ASN A 111 -1.14 0.81 -6.43
C ASN A 111 0.31 0.95 -5.97
N ALA A 112 1.25 0.27 -6.63
CA ALA A 112 2.67 0.36 -6.29
C ALA A 112 3.21 1.79 -6.46
N ALA A 113 2.84 2.49 -7.52
CA ALA A 113 3.19 3.90 -7.71
C ALA A 113 2.56 4.80 -6.62
N GLY A 114 1.35 4.47 -6.17
CA GLY A 114 0.69 5.16 -5.06
C GLY A 114 1.48 5.00 -3.76
N PHE A 115 1.84 3.76 -3.41
CA PHE A 115 2.71 3.48 -2.26
C PHE A 115 4.07 4.17 -2.37
N ALA A 116 4.71 4.16 -3.56
CA ALA A 116 5.96 4.86 -3.79
C ALA A 116 5.84 6.37 -3.49
N SER A 117 4.72 6.98 -3.88
CA SER A 117 4.45 8.40 -3.64
C SER A 117 4.21 8.69 -2.15
N PHE A 118 3.50 7.79 -1.44
CA PHE A 118 3.33 7.84 0.02
C PHE A 118 4.67 7.77 0.75
N GLU A 119 5.50 6.80 0.39
CA GLU A 119 6.81 6.59 1.00
C GLU A 119 7.76 7.74 0.69
N ALA A 120 7.79 8.25 -0.54
CA ALA A 120 8.61 9.40 -0.88
C ALA A 120 8.21 10.64 -0.06
N GLY A 121 6.91 10.96 0.02
CA GLY A 121 6.41 12.09 0.80
C GLY A 121 6.71 11.98 2.30
N SER A 122 6.43 10.83 2.90
CA SER A 122 6.70 10.58 4.32
C SER A 122 8.20 10.57 4.65
N THR A 123 9.03 10.00 3.76
CA THR A 123 10.49 9.97 3.92
C THR A 123 11.09 11.37 3.84
N LEU A 124 10.60 12.23 2.94
CA LEU A 124 11.00 13.64 2.89
C LEU A 124 10.67 14.37 4.20
N ILE A 125 9.52 14.10 4.82
CA ILE A 125 9.13 14.74 6.09
C ILE A 125 10.00 14.23 7.26
N ALA A 126 10.26 12.92 7.28
CA ALA A 126 11.04 12.25 8.32
C ALA A 126 12.51 12.68 8.32
N GLY A 127 13.05 12.95 7.12
CA GLY A 127 14.43 13.33 6.91
C GLY A 127 14.82 14.69 7.49
N SER A 128 16.13 14.92 7.55
CA SER A 128 16.71 16.23 7.91
C SER A 128 16.48 17.28 6.81
N ASN A 129 16.37 16.84 5.56
CA ASN A 129 16.11 17.68 4.40
C ASN A 129 14.80 17.27 3.71
N ASN A 130 13.81 18.15 3.76
CA ASN A 130 12.50 17.92 3.15
C ASN A 130 12.47 18.19 1.63
N VAL A 131 13.59 18.60 1.01
CA VAL A 131 13.65 19.00 -0.41
C VAL A 131 14.15 17.87 -1.31
N SER A 132 15.05 17.02 -0.82
CA SER A 132 15.65 15.95 -1.62
C SER A 132 15.83 14.69 -0.81
N LEU A 133 15.48 13.55 -1.39
CA LEU A 133 15.82 12.25 -0.86
C LEU A 133 17.30 11.97 -1.09
N ASP A 134 17.99 11.46 -0.07
CA ASP A 134 19.33 10.92 -0.27
C ASP A 134 19.29 9.58 -1.02
N GLN A 135 20.46 9.08 -1.40
CA GLN A 135 20.56 7.86 -2.19
C GLN A 135 19.99 6.63 -1.46
N ILE A 136 20.11 6.59 -0.12
CA ILE A 136 19.62 5.47 0.69
C ILE A 136 18.09 5.50 0.72
N ALA A 137 17.50 6.67 0.93
CA ALA A 137 16.06 6.87 0.89
C ALA A 137 15.47 6.53 -0.49
N ILE A 138 16.13 6.93 -1.57
CA ILE A 138 15.72 6.54 -2.94
C ILE A 138 15.74 5.01 -3.08
N TYR A 139 16.81 4.35 -2.66
CA TYR A 139 16.87 2.88 -2.70
C TYR A 139 15.78 2.23 -1.85
N SER A 140 15.54 2.72 -0.64
CA SER A 140 14.46 2.22 0.24
C SER A 140 13.10 2.32 -0.44
N VAL A 141 12.76 3.47 -1.02
CA VAL A 141 11.47 3.68 -1.73
C VAL A 141 11.37 2.77 -2.95
N CYS A 142 12.42 2.68 -3.78
CA CYS A 142 12.41 1.81 -4.96
C CYS A 142 12.27 0.33 -4.61
N ILE A 143 12.99 -0.12 -3.58
CA ILE A 143 12.94 -1.51 -3.11
C ILE A 143 11.55 -1.82 -2.55
N SER A 144 11.01 -0.96 -1.67
CA SER A 144 9.67 -1.14 -1.12
C SER A 144 8.60 -1.16 -2.21
N THR A 145 8.69 -0.25 -3.18
CA THR A 145 7.81 -0.24 -4.35
C THR A 145 7.87 -1.56 -5.12
N GLY A 146 9.07 -2.12 -5.31
CA GLY A 146 9.27 -3.42 -5.96
C GLY A 146 8.66 -4.58 -5.17
N ILE A 147 8.82 -4.56 -3.84
CA ILE A 147 8.17 -5.52 -2.93
C ILE A 147 6.66 -5.45 -3.14
N PHE A 148 6.04 -4.29 -2.89
CA PHE A 148 4.61 -4.09 -3.06
C PHE A 148 4.13 -4.51 -4.45
N ALA A 149 4.78 -4.07 -5.53
CA ALA A 149 4.36 -4.41 -6.90
C ALA A 149 4.29 -5.93 -7.17
N THR A 150 5.15 -6.72 -6.52
CA THR A 150 5.27 -8.17 -6.73
C THR A 150 4.53 -9.00 -5.69
N THR A 151 4.24 -8.43 -4.52
CA THR A 151 3.60 -9.15 -3.40
C THR A 151 2.19 -8.65 -3.07
N ILE A 152 1.70 -7.57 -3.70
CA ILE A 152 0.36 -7.02 -3.47
C ILE A 152 -0.77 -8.05 -3.63
N GLN A 153 -0.56 -9.08 -4.44
CA GLN A 153 -1.49 -10.21 -4.57
C GLN A 153 -1.76 -10.97 -3.26
N ALA A 154 -0.93 -10.80 -2.23
CA ALA A 154 -1.15 -11.36 -0.90
C ALA A 154 -2.50 -10.94 -0.31
N GLN A 155 -2.94 -9.70 -0.55
CA GLN A 155 -4.24 -9.21 -0.08
C GLN A 155 -5.40 -9.81 -0.86
N ASP A 156 -5.19 -10.11 -2.14
CA ASP A 156 -6.24 -10.56 -3.06
C ASP A 156 -6.77 -11.95 -2.68
N PHE A 157 -5.97 -12.80 -2.02
CA PHE A 157 -6.36 -14.17 -1.67
C PHE A 157 -7.60 -14.25 -0.77
N LYS A 158 -7.66 -13.43 0.29
CA LYS A 158 -8.82 -13.38 1.18
C LYS A 158 -10.05 -12.75 0.50
N ASP A 159 -9.81 -11.91 -0.51
CA ASP A 159 -10.84 -11.13 -1.18
C ASP A 159 -11.38 -11.84 -2.45
N ILE A 160 -10.84 -13.01 -2.84
CA ILE A 160 -11.28 -13.79 -4.02
C ILE A 160 -12.80 -13.94 -4.13
N PRO A 161 -13.55 -14.32 -3.07
CA PRO A 161 -15.01 -14.47 -3.20
C PRO A 161 -15.70 -13.16 -3.55
N GLY A 162 -15.29 -12.06 -2.92
CA GLY A 162 -15.84 -10.72 -3.17
C GLY A 162 -15.45 -10.19 -4.54
N ASP A 163 -14.19 -10.34 -4.92
CA ASP A 163 -13.68 -9.94 -6.23
C ASP A 163 -14.37 -10.69 -7.37
N ARG A 164 -14.70 -11.98 -7.18
CA ARG A 164 -15.41 -12.78 -8.19
C ARG A 164 -16.86 -12.32 -8.39
N THR A 165 -17.58 -11.90 -7.35
CA THR A 165 -18.99 -11.47 -7.49
C THR A 165 -19.14 -10.18 -8.28
N ILE A 166 -18.12 -9.33 -8.25
CA ILE A 166 -18.08 -8.05 -8.97
C ILE A 166 -17.27 -8.11 -10.28
N GLY A 167 -16.77 -9.31 -10.64
CA GLY A 167 -16.07 -9.52 -11.91
C GLY A 167 -14.64 -8.96 -11.98
N ARG A 168 -13.98 -8.72 -10.82
CA ARG A 168 -12.58 -8.31 -10.80
C ARG A 168 -11.66 -9.42 -11.31
N ARG A 169 -10.61 -9.01 -12.02
CA ARG A 169 -9.61 -9.91 -12.62
C ARG A 169 -8.28 -9.83 -11.88
N THR A 170 -8.28 -10.17 -10.59
CA THR A 170 -7.08 -10.21 -9.75
C THR A 170 -6.20 -11.41 -10.09
N LEU A 171 -4.92 -11.36 -9.69
CA LEU A 171 -3.95 -12.41 -10.03
C LEU A 171 -4.38 -13.80 -9.54
N PRO A 172 -4.90 -13.97 -8.31
CA PRO A 172 -5.44 -15.26 -7.86
C PRO A 172 -6.67 -15.76 -8.62
N ILE A 173 -7.41 -14.87 -9.29
CA ILE A 173 -8.58 -15.23 -10.12
C ILE A 173 -8.15 -15.60 -11.54
N VAL A 174 -7.19 -14.87 -12.11
CA VAL A 174 -6.73 -15.06 -13.49
C VAL A 174 -5.76 -16.24 -13.62
N LEU A 175 -4.86 -16.41 -12.65
CA LEU A 175 -3.82 -17.45 -12.64
C LEU A 175 -3.83 -18.24 -11.31
N PRO A 176 -4.92 -18.96 -11.00
CA PRO A 176 -5.13 -19.58 -9.69
C PRO A 176 -4.08 -20.65 -9.33
N ASP A 177 -3.52 -21.33 -10.33
CA ASP A 177 -2.59 -22.45 -10.14
C ASP A 177 -1.16 -22.02 -9.79
N ILE A 178 -0.81 -20.74 -10.00
CA ILE A 178 0.55 -20.22 -9.78
C ILE A 178 0.60 -18.98 -8.88
N ALA A 179 -0.54 -18.36 -8.55
CA ALA A 179 -0.56 -17.13 -7.77
C ALA A 179 0.11 -17.29 -6.40
N ARG A 180 -0.08 -18.43 -5.72
CA ARG A 180 0.47 -18.67 -4.37
C ARG A 180 1.97 -18.95 -4.43
N GLU A 181 2.38 -19.73 -5.41
CA GLU A 181 3.76 -20.12 -5.68
C GLU A 181 4.58 -18.91 -6.09
N THR A 182 4.03 -18.03 -6.95
CA THR A 182 4.68 -16.76 -7.31
C THR A 182 4.82 -15.83 -6.12
N LEU A 183 3.84 -15.75 -5.22
CA LEU A 183 3.97 -14.98 -3.98
C LEU A 183 5.06 -15.55 -3.08
N MET A 184 5.10 -16.87 -2.87
CA MET A 184 6.15 -17.51 -2.05
C MET A 184 7.55 -17.24 -2.63
N ILE A 185 7.73 -17.38 -3.94
CA ILE A 185 9.00 -17.09 -4.62
C ILE A 185 9.39 -15.62 -4.43
N ALA A 186 8.43 -14.69 -4.60
CA ALA A 186 8.68 -13.26 -4.41
C ALA A 186 9.11 -12.94 -2.98
N LEU A 187 8.42 -13.49 -1.96
CA LEU A 187 8.76 -13.28 -0.55
C LEU A 187 10.16 -13.80 -0.22
N LEU A 188 10.51 -15.02 -0.66
CA LEU A 188 11.83 -15.58 -0.45
C LEU A 188 12.92 -14.78 -1.17
N PHE A 189 12.67 -14.36 -2.41
CA PHE A 189 13.56 -13.51 -3.18
C PHE A 189 13.83 -12.20 -2.44
N TRP A 190 12.79 -11.49 -2.01
CA TRP A 190 12.95 -10.22 -1.29
C TRP A 190 13.61 -10.39 0.06
N GLY A 191 13.29 -11.44 0.83
CA GLY A 191 13.96 -11.74 2.09
C GLY A 191 15.47 -11.94 1.92
N GLY A 192 15.89 -12.70 0.90
CA GLY A 192 17.30 -12.88 0.57
C GLY A 192 17.97 -11.62 0.02
N PHE A 193 17.30 -10.92 -0.92
CA PHE A 193 17.79 -9.70 -1.54
C PHE A 193 18.00 -8.59 -0.53
N LEU A 194 17.03 -8.32 0.36
CA LEU A 194 17.14 -7.32 1.42
C LEU A 194 18.29 -7.65 2.38
N SER A 195 18.42 -8.92 2.75
CA SER A 195 19.49 -9.38 3.64
C SER A 195 20.87 -9.11 3.05
N PHE A 196 21.05 -9.38 1.75
CA PHE A 196 22.28 -9.12 1.02
C PHE A 196 22.51 -7.62 0.82
N PHE A 197 21.53 -6.90 0.28
CA PHE A 197 21.63 -5.50 -0.11
C PHE A 197 21.96 -4.59 1.09
N TRP A 198 21.30 -4.83 2.22
CA TRP A 198 21.52 -4.07 3.46
C TRP A 198 22.64 -4.62 4.34
N SER A 199 23.33 -5.69 3.92
CA SER A 199 24.39 -6.34 4.69
C SER A 199 23.94 -6.68 6.12
N LEU A 200 22.77 -7.32 6.26
CA LEU A 200 22.21 -7.66 7.57
C LEU A 200 23.11 -8.67 8.30
N GLU A 201 23.17 -8.53 9.62
CA GLU A 201 23.80 -9.55 10.48
C GLU A 201 23.06 -10.90 10.37
N THR A 202 23.78 -11.98 10.66
CA THR A 202 23.26 -13.36 10.51
C THR A 202 21.92 -13.57 11.21
N PHE A 203 21.75 -13.04 12.41
CA PHE A 203 20.50 -13.19 13.16
C PHE A 203 19.32 -12.48 12.48
N SER A 204 19.51 -11.24 12.08
CA SER A 204 18.52 -10.47 11.33
C SER A 204 18.19 -11.13 9.99
N MET A 205 19.19 -11.56 9.22
CA MET A 205 19.00 -12.30 7.97
C MET A 205 18.17 -13.57 8.17
N LEU A 206 18.52 -14.42 9.15
CA LEU A 206 17.78 -15.65 9.44
C LEU A 206 16.32 -15.35 9.83
N THR A 207 16.09 -14.24 10.55
CA THR A 207 14.74 -13.80 10.92
C THR A 207 13.92 -13.41 9.68
N PHE A 208 14.47 -12.56 8.80
CA PHE A 208 13.79 -12.14 7.57
C PHE A 208 13.47 -13.32 6.64
N ILE A 209 14.44 -14.22 6.45
CA ILE A 209 14.24 -15.44 5.63
C ILE A 209 13.23 -16.38 6.30
N GLY A 210 13.30 -16.54 7.61
CA GLY A 210 12.37 -17.36 8.39
C GLY A 210 10.93 -16.89 8.28
N ILE A 211 10.69 -15.58 8.46
CA ILE A 211 9.35 -14.97 8.32
C ILE A 211 8.87 -15.11 6.86
N SER A 212 9.72 -14.78 5.88
CA SER A 212 9.36 -14.89 4.45
C SER A 212 8.97 -16.32 4.08
N SER A 213 9.72 -17.30 4.57
CA SER A 213 9.45 -18.73 4.37
C SER A 213 8.15 -19.15 5.04
N PHE A 214 7.94 -18.74 6.30
CA PHE A 214 6.74 -19.04 7.06
C PHE A 214 5.48 -18.50 6.37
N VAL A 215 5.48 -17.22 5.99
CA VAL A 215 4.34 -16.57 5.31
C VAL A 215 4.08 -17.23 3.95
N GLY A 216 5.12 -17.43 3.13
CA GLY A 216 4.99 -18.08 1.82
C GLY A 216 4.44 -19.50 1.91
N LEU A 217 4.98 -20.33 2.82
CA LEU A 217 4.48 -21.69 3.07
C LEU A 217 3.03 -21.71 3.54
N ARG A 218 2.64 -20.73 4.36
CA ARG A 218 1.27 -20.61 4.86
C ARG A 218 0.30 -20.35 3.71
N PHE A 219 0.61 -19.42 2.80
CA PHE A 219 -0.19 -19.18 1.59
C PHE A 219 -0.27 -20.40 0.67
N VAL A 220 0.81 -21.17 0.48
CA VAL A 220 0.79 -22.35 -0.39
C VAL A 220 0.02 -23.52 0.24
N SER A 221 0.19 -23.74 1.55
CA SER A 221 -0.32 -24.91 2.27
C SER A 221 -1.75 -24.74 2.78
N ARG A 222 -2.16 -23.51 3.13
CA ARG A 222 -3.48 -23.20 3.69
C ARG A 222 -4.27 -22.40 2.65
N ARG A 223 -5.21 -23.07 1.97
CA ARG A 223 -5.92 -22.52 0.79
C ARG A 223 -7.37 -22.12 1.05
N ASN A 224 -7.72 -21.82 2.30
CA ASN A 224 -9.08 -21.40 2.65
C ASN A 224 -9.09 -19.91 3.05
N VAL A 225 -10.25 -19.26 2.87
CA VAL A 225 -10.40 -17.81 3.07
C VAL A 225 -10.04 -17.34 4.49
N PRO A 226 -10.48 -18.01 5.58
CA PRO A 226 -10.06 -17.63 6.93
C PRO A 226 -8.54 -17.71 7.14
N GLU A 227 -7.89 -18.75 6.62
CA GLU A 227 -6.45 -18.92 6.73
C GLU A 227 -5.69 -17.93 5.85
N ASP A 228 -6.23 -17.55 4.68
CA ASP A 228 -5.69 -16.49 3.83
C ASP A 228 -5.74 -15.14 4.54
N GLN A 229 -6.81 -14.85 5.29
CA GLN A 229 -6.90 -13.64 6.10
C GLN A 229 -5.84 -13.60 7.20
N VAL A 230 -5.60 -14.72 7.90
CA VAL A 230 -4.53 -14.81 8.90
C VAL A 230 -3.16 -14.74 8.24
N SER A 231 -2.96 -15.36 7.08
CA SER A 231 -1.71 -15.27 6.31
C SER A 231 -1.43 -13.83 5.87
N PHE A 232 -2.47 -13.10 5.50
CA PHE A 232 -2.39 -11.67 5.19
C PHE A 232 -2.01 -10.83 6.42
N TYR A 233 -2.47 -11.17 7.62
CA TYR A 233 -1.99 -10.49 8.83
C TYR A 233 -0.50 -10.71 9.06
N TRP A 234 -0.01 -11.94 8.88
CA TRP A 234 1.42 -12.23 8.96
C TRP A 234 2.24 -11.55 7.87
N TYR A 235 1.68 -11.37 6.68
CA TYR A 235 2.32 -10.63 5.59
C TYR A 235 2.53 -9.14 5.91
N ASN A 236 1.67 -8.54 6.74
CA ASN A 236 1.77 -7.13 7.12
C ASN A 236 2.69 -6.87 8.34
N LEU A 237 3.27 -7.92 8.93
CA LEU A 237 4.25 -7.84 10.01
C LEU A 237 5.68 -7.80 9.45
#